data_AF-A0A173YY18-F1
#
_entry.id   AF-A0A173YY18-F1
#
_cell.length_a   1.000
_cell.length_b   1.000
_cell.length_c   1.000
_cell.angle_alpha   90.00
_cell.angle_beta   90.00
_cell.angle_gamma   90.00
#
_symmetry.space_group_name_H-M   'P 1'
#
loop_
_entity.id
_entity.type
_entity.pdbx_description
1 polymer ?
#
loop_
_entity_poly.entity_id
_entity_poly.type
_entity_poly.pdbx_seq_one_letter_code
_entity_poly.pdbx_strand_id
1 'polypeptide(L)'
;MKAVSDKVIQQTTDPIERPPGGGDPATEPDAAAVGADTVNKAAATAPKKIFVCSPYRPTSKTEECRKDELMANINRAKTACRILTTLGFLPMAPHLYFTQFLKDEDAQERNTGMKLGMRWLEDADELWVFGNTISEGMAAEIEKAHELNKPVRNLPEPGRVVELLLKSISEQYHVPLDDRKAENSNG
;
A
#
# COMPACT_ATOMS: atom_id res chain seq x y z
N MET A 1 31.17 22.89 -43.36
CA MET A 1 31.70 23.69 -42.24
C MET A 1 30.51 24.29 -41.52
N LYS A 2 30.30 24.21 -40.20
CA LYS A 2 31.14 23.71 -39.09
C LYS A 2 30.59 22.38 -38.49
N ALA A 3 31.31 21.83 -37.51
CA ALA A 3 31.03 20.55 -36.86
C ALA A 3 31.01 20.70 -35.32
N VAL A 4 30.46 19.69 -34.62
CA VAL A 4 30.67 19.36 -33.18
C VAL A 4 30.06 20.41 -32.21
N SER A 5 29.41 20.05 -31.09
CA SER A 5 29.78 19.00 -30.14
C SER A 5 28.61 18.31 -29.43
N ASP A 6 28.70 17.00 -29.30
CA ASP A 6 28.11 16.26 -28.18
C ASP A 6 28.70 16.75 -26.86
N LYS A 7 27.88 16.77 -25.80
CA LYS A 7 28.36 16.91 -24.42
C LYS A 7 28.11 15.60 -23.67
N VAL A 8 29.18 14.82 -23.56
CA VAL A 8 29.27 13.67 -22.66
C VAL A 8 29.08 14.14 -21.22
N ILE A 9 28.17 13.49 -20.49
CA ILE A 9 28.02 13.67 -19.05
C ILE A 9 29.25 13.04 -18.39
N GLN A 10 30.13 13.86 -17.82
CA GLN A 10 31.25 13.38 -17.03
C GLN A 10 30.73 12.89 -15.67
N GLN A 11 30.95 11.61 -15.41
CA GLN A 11 30.61 10.97 -14.14
C GLN A 11 31.75 11.22 -13.15
N THR A 12 31.53 12.09 -12.16
CA THR A 12 32.52 12.40 -11.13
C THR A 12 32.66 11.24 -10.15
N THR A 13 33.79 10.54 -10.20
CA THR A 13 34.12 9.43 -9.32
C THR A 13 34.91 9.90 -8.09
N ASP A 14 34.22 10.52 -7.14
CA ASP A 14 34.82 10.82 -5.83
C ASP A 14 34.73 9.58 -4.93
N PRO A 15 35.84 9.12 -4.30
CA PRO A 15 35.81 7.95 -3.41
C PRO A 15 35.10 8.27 -2.10
N ILE A 16 34.07 7.47 -1.76
CA ILE A 16 33.46 7.51 -0.42
C ILE A 16 34.43 6.87 0.57
N GLU A 17 35.03 7.66 1.46
CA GLU A 17 35.83 7.16 2.57
C GLU A 17 34.97 6.30 3.52
N ARG A 18 35.48 5.11 3.86
CA ARG A 18 34.90 4.26 4.90
C ARG A 18 35.52 4.65 6.26
N PRO A 19 34.73 4.70 7.35
CA PRO A 19 35.28 4.88 8.69
C PRO A 19 36.17 3.66 9.06
N PRO A 20 37.25 3.87 9.84
CA PRO A 20 38.18 2.79 10.19
C PRO A 20 37.55 1.79 11.17
N GLY A 21 37.78 0.50 10.91
CA GLY A 21 37.36 -0.57 11.82
C GLY A 21 38.27 -0.67 13.04
N GLY A 22 37.67 -0.79 14.23
CA GLY A 22 38.34 -1.28 15.43
C GLY A 22 38.32 -2.81 15.44
N GLY A 23 39.46 -3.43 15.76
CA GLY A 23 39.60 -4.89 15.75
C GLY A 23 39.13 -5.58 17.04
N ASP A 24 38.80 -6.86 16.92
CA ASP A 24 38.48 -7.76 18.03
C ASP A 24 39.71 -8.03 18.92
N PRO A 25 39.48 -8.51 20.15
CA PRO A 25 39.94 -9.88 20.43
C PRO A 25 38.86 -10.78 21.05
N ALA A 26 38.96 -12.08 20.78
CA ALA A 26 37.99 -13.09 21.17
C ALA A 26 37.92 -13.37 22.69
N THR A 27 36.74 -13.77 23.17
CA THR A 27 36.60 -14.53 24.43
C THR A 27 35.33 -15.40 24.43
N GLU A 28 35.51 -16.72 24.53
CA GLU A 28 34.55 -17.77 24.94
C GLU A 28 35.28 -18.66 25.97
N PRO A 29 34.64 -19.56 26.76
CA PRO A 29 33.26 -20.08 26.71
C PRO A 29 32.45 -19.69 28.00
N ASP A 30 31.44 -20.37 28.57
CA ASP A 30 30.90 -21.74 28.44
C ASP A 30 29.47 -21.90 29.04
N ALA A 31 28.93 -23.13 28.96
CA ALA A 31 27.98 -23.76 29.89
C ALA A 31 26.48 -23.36 29.87
N ALA A 32 25.79 -23.85 28.84
CA ALA A 32 24.52 -24.61 28.89
C ALA A 32 23.46 -24.34 30.00
N ALA A 33 22.27 -23.90 29.57
CA ALA A 33 20.99 -24.22 30.21
C ALA A 33 19.88 -24.46 29.17
N VAL A 34 19.76 -25.75 28.80
CA VAL A 34 18.57 -26.50 28.40
C VAL A 34 17.21 -25.78 28.43
N GLY A 35 16.50 -25.78 27.29
CA GLY A 35 15.10 -25.37 27.18
C GLY A 35 14.61 -25.50 25.74
N ALA A 36 14.00 -26.63 25.38
CA ALA A 36 13.57 -26.88 24.01
C ALA A 36 12.20 -26.23 23.73
N ASP A 37 12.16 -25.30 22.78
CA ASP A 37 10.93 -24.88 22.07
C ASP A 37 11.16 -24.90 20.55
N THR A 38 11.62 -26.06 20.06
CA THR A 38 11.61 -26.39 18.63
C THR A 38 10.20 -26.76 18.17
N VAL A 39 9.32 -25.78 18.05
CA VAL A 39 8.04 -25.94 17.33
C VAL A 39 7.79 -24.73 16.42
N ASN A 40 7.80 -24.98 15.11
CA ASN A 40 7.30 -24.08 14.05
C ASN A 40 8.04 -22.75 13.78
N LYS A 41 9.35 -22.80 13.54
CA LYS A 41 9.97 -21.84 12.60
C LYS A 41 9.65 -22.25 11.15
N ALA A 42 8.39 -22.06 10.75
CA ALA A 42 8.06 -22.03 9.33
C ALA A 42 8.96 -20.97 8.66
N ALA A 43 9.56 -21.29 7.52
CA ALA A 43 10.42 -20.34 6.82
C ALA A 43 9.60 -19.07 6.54
N ALA A 44 10.09 -17.92 7.01
CA ALA A 44 9.39 -16.65 6.86
C ALA A 44 9.40 -16.23 5.39
N THR A 45 8.41 -16.71 4.64
CA THR A 45 8.17 -16.28 3.27
C THR A 45 7.89 -14.78 3.28
N ALA A 46 8.56 -14.04 2.40
CA ALA A 46 8.36 -12.59 2.30
C ALA A 46 6.87 -12.25 2.14
N PRO A 47 6.37 -11.18 2.78
CA PRO A 47 4.96 -10.83 2.71
C PRO A 47 4.57 -10.54 1.27
N LYS A 48 3.49 -11.17 0.80
CA LYS A 48 2.96 -10.98 -0.56
C LYS A 48 2.63 -9.49 -0.75
N LYS A 49 3.09 -8.93 -1.87
CA LYS A 49 2.91 -7.52 -2.24
C LYS A 49 1.57 -7.32 -2.93
N ILE A 50 0.75 -6.42 -2.41
CA ILE A 50 -0.60 -6.15 -2.91
C ILE A 50 -0.66 -4.72 -3.43
N PHE A 51 -0.87 -4.56 -4.72
CA PHE A 51 -1.12 -3.25 -5.31
C PHE A 51 -2.52 -2.77 -4.93
N VAL A 52 -2.60 -1.59 -4.30
CA VAL A 52 -3.85 -0.99 -3.84
C VAL A 52 -4.35 -0.04 -4.92
N CYS A 53 -5.39 -0.48 -5.64
CA CYS A 53 -6.08 0.28 -6.67
C CYS A 53 -7.36 0.89 -6.09
N SER A 54 -7.47 2.23 -6.05
CA SER A 54 -8.66 2.91 -5.53
C SER A 54 -8.77 4.35 -6.08
N PRO A 55 -9.96 4.97 -6.10
CA PRO A 55 -10.10 6.35 -6.55
C PRO A 55 -9.25 7.29 -5.69
N TYR A 56 -8.50 8.20 -6.34
CA TYR A 56 -7.72 9.25 -5.68
C TYR A 56 -8.27 10.64 -6.01
N ARG A 57 -8.27 11.00 -7.30
CA ARG A 57 -8.74 12.30 -7.80
C ARG A 57 -10.24 12.49 -7.53
N PRO A 58 -10.66 13.64 -6.97
CA PRO A 58 -12.08 13.97 -6.82
C PRO A 58 -12.72 14.35 -8.16
N THR A 59 -13.96 13.90 -8.34
CA THR A 59 -14.80 14.09 -9.53
C THR A 59 -15.76 15.28 -9.42
N SER A 60 -16.00 15.79 -8.21
CA SER A 60 -16.88 16.93 -7.99
C SER A 60 -16.40 18.22 -8.69
N LYS A 61 -17.36 19.11 -8.98
CA LYS A 61 -17.16 20.42 -9.61
C LYS A 61 -17.06 21.58 -8.61
N THR A 62 -17.52 21.40 -7.38
CA THR A 62 -17.46 22.41 -6.31
C THR A 62 -16.25 22.18 -5.42
N GLU A 63 -15.55 23.26 -5.07
CA GLU A 63 -14.23 23.18 -4.42
C GLU A 63 -14.30 22.56 -3.02
N GLU A 64 -15.37 22.82 -2.26
CA GLU A 64 -15.63 22.24 -0.94
C GLU A 64 -15.78 20.72 -1.07
N CYS A 65 -16.68 20.26 -1.93
CA CYS A 65 -16.91 18.84 -2.15
C CYS A 65 -15.68 18.13 -2.75
N ARG A 66 -14.85 18.81 -3.54
CA ARG A 66 -13.59 18.25 -4.05
C ARG A 66 -12.61 17.94 -2.93
N LYS A 67 -12.50 18.81 -1.92
CA LYS A 67 -11.65 18.58 -0.74
C LYS A 67 -12.16 17.41 0.08
N ASP A 68 -13.46 17.35 0.34
CA ASP A 68 -14.08 16.26 1.10
C ASP A 68 -13.95 14.91 0.38
N GLU A 69 -14.19 14.89 -0.93
CA GLU A 69 -14.03 13.69 -1.77
C GLU A 69 -12.56 13.23 -1.84
N LEU A 70 -11.59 14.15 -1.97
CA LEU A 70 -10.16 13.82 -1.91
C LEU A 70 -9.75 13.27 -0.55
N MET A 71 -10.22 13.87 0.55
CA MET A 71 -9.97 13.35 1.91
C MET A 71 -10.57 11.95 2.11
N ALA A 72 -11.80 11.71 1.62
CA ALA A 72 -12.44 10.41 1.66
C ALA A 72 -11.66 9.36 0.84
N ASN A 73 -11.21 9.72 -0.37
CA ASN A 73 -10.38 8.89 -1.23
C ASN A 73 -9.04 8.52 -0.58
N ILE A 74 -8.34 9.49 0.02
CA ILE A 74 -7.10 9.27 0.78
C ILE A 74 -7.35 8.33 1.97
N ASN A 75 -8.45 8.54 2.71
CA ASN A 75 -8.79 7.71 3.87
C ASN A 75 -9.20 6.28 3.48
N ARG A 76 -9.87 6.08 2.33
CA ARG A 76 -10.11 4.75 1.75
C ARG A 76 -8.80 4.01 1.54
N ALA A 77 -7.87 4.60 0.78
CA ALA A 77 -6.59 3.99 0.48
C ALA A 77 -5.75 3.68 1.73
N LYS A 78 -5.70 4.61 2.70
CA LYS A 78 -5.03 4.41 4.00
C LYS A 78 -5.65 3.26 4.80
N THR A 79 -6.98 3.15 4.81
CA THR A 79 -7.70 2.08 5.51
C THR A 79 -7.44 0.72 4.85
N ALA A 80 -7.48 0.65 3.52
CA ALA A 80 -7.10 -0.55 2.77
C ALA A 80 -5.67 -1.00 3.08
N CYS A 81 -4.70 -0.07 3.06
CA CYS A 81 -3.32 -0.36 3.44
C CYS A 81 -3.23 -0.90 4.88
N ARG A 82 -3.91 -0.27 5.85
CA ARG A 82 -3.88 -0.71 7.26
C ARG A 82 -4.48 -2.10 7.45
N ILE A 83 -5.56 -2.45 6.74
CA ILE A 83 -6.14 -3.80 6.75
C ILE A 83 -5.14 -4.80 6.18
N LEU A 84 -4.57 -4.51 5.00
CA LEU A 84 -3.58 -5.38 4.34
C LEU A 84 -2.35 -5.64 5.22
N THR A 85 -1.77 -4.59 5.83
CA THR A 85 -0.65 -4.72 6.77
C THR A 85 -1.03 -5.59 7.98
N THR A 86 -2.23 -5.41 8.54
CA THR A 86 -2.73 -6.22 9.68
C THR A 86 -2.88 -7.70 9.31
N LEU A 87 -3.21 -7.99 8.05
CA LEU A 87 -3.32 -9.35 7.51
C LEU A 87 -1.97 -9.96 7.05
N GLY A 88 -0.84 -9.25 7.24
CA GLY A 88 0.50 -9.74 6.88
C GLY A 88 0.90 -9.52 5.41
N PHE A 89 0.16 -8.71 4.66
CA PHE A 89 0.53 -8.31 3.30
C PHE A 89 1.38 -7.05 3.27
N LEU A 90 2.13 -6.83 2.19
CA LEU A 90 2.83 -5.57 1.91
C LEU A 90 1.99 -4.71 0.95
N PRO A 91 1.23 -3.70 1.42
CA PRO A 91 0.44 -2.85 0.54
C PRO A 91 1.32 -1.86 -0.24
N MET A 92 1.04 -1.72 -1.53
CA MET A 92 1.69 -0.76 -2.44
C MET A 92 0.61 0.20 -2.99
N ALA A 93 0.53 1.41 -2.43
CA ALA A 93 -0.44 2.44 -2.82
C ALA A 93 0.30 3.63 -3.49
N PRO A 94 0.61 3.57 -4.80
CA PRO A 94 1.43 4.60 -5.45
C PRO A 94 0.76 5.98 -5.44
N HIS A 95 -0.57 6.02 -5.54
CA HIS A 95 -1.35 7.26 -5.48
C HIS A 95 -1.38 7.92 -4.09
N LEU A 96 -0.96 7.22 -3.02
CA LEU A 96 -0.69 7.85 -1.71
C LEU A 96 0.76 8.32 -1.61
N TYR A 97 1.71 7.61 -2.22
CA TYR A 97 3.13 7.86 -2.08
C TYR A 97 3.63 8.99 -3.00
N PHE A 98 3.44 8.84 -4.32
CA PHE A 98 3.95 9.80 -5.30
C PHE A 98 3.31 11.18 -5.16
N THR A 99 2.05 11.23 -4.70
CA THR A 99 1.29 12.48 -4.49
C THR A 99 1.76 13.31 -3.30
N GLN A 100 2.70 12.81 -2.48
CA GLN A 100 3.35 13.62 -1.46
C GLN A 100 4.39 14.59 -2.05
N PHE A 101 4.82 14.39 -3.30
CA PHE A 101 5.85 15.20 -3.96
C PHE A 101 5.62 15.45 -5.46
N LEU A 102 4.61 14.81 -6.07
CA LEU A 102 4.10 15.09 -7.41
C LEU A 102 2.66 15.62 -7.32
N LYS A 103 2.33 16.66 -8.07
CA LYS A 103 0.98 17.25 -8.13
C LYS A 103 0.12 16.49 -9.12
N ASP A 104 -1.06 16.04 -8.69
CA ASP A 104 -2.02 15.38 -9.58
C ASP A 104 -2.66 16.38 -10.57
N GLU A 105 -2.73 17.66 -10.18
CA GLU A 105 -3.26 18.74 -11.01
C GLU A 105 -2.35 19.09 -12.20
N ASP A 106 -1.04 18.83 -12.10
CA ASP A 106 -0.11 19.02 -13.21
C ASP A 106 -0.06 17.76 -14.10
N ALA A 107 -0.25 17.96 -15.41
CA ALA A 107 -0.36 16.83 -16.34
C ALA A 107 0.96 16.06 -16.53
N GLN A 108 2.12 16.71 -16.40
CA GLN A 108 3.44 16.07 -16.53
C GLN A 108 3.80 15.31 -15.26
N GLU A 109 3.60 15.91 -14.09
CA GLU A 109 3.81 15.26 -12.79
C GLU A 109 2.84 14.09 -12.59
N ARG A 110 1.55 14.24 -12.94
CA ARG A 110 0.57 13.13 -12.98
C ARG A 110 1.05 11.96 -13.85
N ASN A 111 1.44 12.23 -15.10
CA ASN A 111 1.93 11.21 -16.04
C ASN A 111 3.18 10.50 -15.49
N THR A 112 4.06 11.24 -14.81
CA THR A 112 5.23 10.69 -14.13
C THR A 112 4.82 9.77 -12.98
N GLY A 113 3.91 10.21 -12.11
CA GLY A 113 3.36 9.40 -11.02
C GLY A 113 2.65 8.13 -11.50
N MET A 114 1.86 8.20 -12.58
CA MET A 114 1.22 7.03 -13.19
C MET A 114 2.25 6.03 -13.73
N LYS A 115 3.27 6.49 -14.46
CA LYS A 115 4.35 5.61 -14.97
C LYS A 115 5.12 4.91 -13.86
N LEU A 116 5.42 5.61 -12.77
CA LEU A 116 6.07 5.02 -11.59
C LEU A 116 5.12 4.05 -10.85
N GLY A 117 3.82 4.36 -10.79
CA GLY A 117 2.78 3.44 -10.33
C GLY A 117 2.72 2.14 -11.12
N MET A 118 2.83 2.19 -12.45
CA MET A 118 2.88 0.97 -13.27
C MET A 118 4.12 0.11 -12.99
N ARG A 119 5.27 0.69 -12.62
CA ARG A 119 6.43 -0.07 -12.15
C ARG A 119 6.18 -0.76 -10.80
N TRP A 120 5.50 -0.07 -9.88
CA TRP A 120 5.04 -0.69 -8.63
C TRP A 120 4.06 -1.84 -8.86
N LEU A 121 3.22 -1.75 -9.90
CA LEU A 121 2.34 -2.85 -10.30
C LEU A 121 3.12 -4.03 -10.92
N GLU A 122 4.13 -3.78 -11.75
CA GLU A 122 5.05 -4.81 -12.25
C GLU A 122 5.70 -5.61 -11.10
N ASP A 123 6.10 -4.93 -10.02
CA ASP A 123 6.71 -5.51 -8.82
C ASP A 123 5.73 -6.21 -7.84
N ALA A 124 4.43 -5.95 -7.94
CA ALA A 124 3.40 -6.47 -7.03
C ALA A 124 2.93 -7.89 -7.41
N ASP A 125 2.47 -8.70 -6.46
CA ASP A 125 2.02 -10.06 -6.73
C ASP A 125 0.54 -10.10 -7.19
N GLU A 126 -0.31 -9.23 -6.65
CA GLU A 126 -1.74 -9.11 -7.00
C GLU A 126 -2.18 -7.64 -7.02
N LEU A 127 -3.24 -7.32 -7.78
CA LEU A 127 -3.91 -6.01 -7.76
C LEU A 127 -5.27 -6.12 -7.09
N TRP A 128 -5.51 -5.34 -6.04
CA TRP A 128 -6.77 -5.32 -5.31
C TRP A 128 -7.44 -3.95 -5.46
N VAL A 129 -8.62 -3.96 -6.07
CA VAL A 129 -9.48 -2.80 -6.33
C VAL A 129 -10.38 -2.58 -5.12
N PHE A 130 -10.38 -1.37 -4.55
CA PHE A 130 -11.22 -0.99 -3.41
C PHE A 130 -12.20 0.13 -3.76
N GLY A 131 -13.47 -0.11 -3.45
CA GLY A 131 -14.56 0.85 -3.61
C GLY A 131 -15.50 0.51 -4.76
N ASN A 132 -16.53 1.34 -4.93
CA ASN A 132 -17.67 1.02 -5.82
C ASN A 132 -17.58 1.69 -7.20
N THR A 133 -16.48 2.38 -7.52
CA THR A 133 -16.29 3.11 -8.78
C THR A 133 -14.91 2.85 -9.36
N ILE A 134 -14.82 2.84 -10.69
CA ILE A 134 -13.55 2.71 -11.43
C ILE A 134 -13.26 4.06 -12.09
N SER A 135 -12.14 4.68 -11.73
CA SER A 135 -11.64 5.90 -12.39
C SER A 135 -10.77 5.57 -13.61
N GLU A 136 -10.51 6.56 -14.47
CA GLU A 136 -9.59 6.45 -15.61
C GLU A 136 -8.23 5.82 -15.21
N GLY A 137 -7.63 6.29 -14.11
CA GLY A 137 -6.35 5.76 -13.64
C GLY A 137 -6.45 4.30 -13.20
N MET A 138 -7.53 3.94 -12.50
CA MET A 138 -7.77 2.56 -12.07
C MET A 138 -8.02 1.63 -13.25
N ALA A 139 -8.72 2.09 -14.29
CA ALA A 139 -8.95 1.30 -15.50
C ALA A 139 -7.61 0.92 -16.17
N ALA A 140 -6.68 1.88 -16.29
CA ALA A 140 -5.34 1.62 -16.80
C ALA A 140 -4.51 0.68 -15.88
N GLU A 141 -4.65 0.78 -14.56
CA GLU A 141 -4.00 -0.13 -13.61
C GLU A 141 -4.55 -1.57 -13.73
N ILE A 142 -5.86 -1.72 -13.86
CA ILE A 142 -6.54 -3.01 -14.03
C ILE A 142 -6.18 -3.65 -15.38
N GLU A 143 -6.22 -2.89 -16.47
CA GLU A 143 -5.76 -3.32 -17.80
C GLU A 143 -4.31 -3.82 -17.72
N LYS A 144 -3.42 -3.04 -17.08
CA LYS A 144 -2.02 -3.42 -16.93
C LYS A 144 -1.83 -4.68 -16.08
N ALA A 145 -2.63 -4.89 -15.04
CA ALA A 145 -2.59 -6.13 -14.25
C ALA A 145 -3.00 -7.34 -15.09
N HIS A 146 -3.99 -7.21 -15.97
CA HIS A 146 -4.39 -8.26 -16.91
C HIS A 146 -3.31 -8.57 -17.96
N GLU A 147 -2.66 -7.56 -18.56
CA GLU A 147 -1.51 -7.76 -19.46
C GLU A 147 -0.39 -8.58 -18.77
N LEU A 148 -0.13 -8.30 -17.49
CA LEU A 148 0.90 -8.94 -16.69
C LEU A 148 0.45 -10.28 -16.08
N ASN A 149 -0.75 -10.76 -16.40
CA ASN A 149 -1.37 -11.98 -15.85
C ASN A 149 -1.43 -12.02 -14.31
N LYS A 150 -1.54 -10.85 -13.67
CA LYS A 150 -1.63 -10.73 -12.20
C LYS A 150 -3.09 -10.94 -11.74
N PRO A 151 -3.34 -11.63 -10.61
CA PRO A 151 -4.68 -11.73 -10.06
C PRO A 151 -5.26 -10.36 -9.70
N VAL A 152 -6.48 -10.10 -10.19
CA VAL A 152 -7.26 -8.89 -9.87
C VAL A 152 -8.40 -9.27 -8.93
N ARG A 153 -8.55 -8.55 -7.80
CA ARG A 153 -9.66 -8.74 -6.85
C ARG A 153 -10.45 -7.47 -6.67
N ASN A 154 -11.77 -7.54 -6.82
CA ASN A 154 -12.67 -6.44 -6.51
C ASN A 154 -13.18 -6.59 -5.07
N LEU A 155 -12.97 -5.56 -4.25
CA LEU A 155 -13.39 -5.49 -2.86
C LEU A 155 -14.29 -4.27 -2.63
N PRO A 156 -15.29 -4.37 -1.74
CA PRO A 156 -16.11 -3.22 -1.38
C PRO A 156 -15.27 -2.19 -0.61
N GLU A 157 -15.90 -1.08 -0.23
CA GLU A 157 -15.27 -0.08 0.63
C GLU A 157 -14.56 -0.73 1.84
N PRO A 158 -13.32 -0.33 2.19
CA PRO A 158 -12.52 -0.96 3.24
C PRO A 158 -13.23 -1.06 4.60
N GLY A 159 -14.06 -0.06 4.96
CA GLY A 159 -14.90 -0.13 6.16
C GLY A 159 -15.93 -1.26 6.11
N ARG A 160 -16.51 -1.52 4.93
CA ARG A 160 -17.45 -2.64 4.70
C ARG A 160 -16.73 -3.99 4.71
N VAL A 161 -15.47 -4.07 4.28
CA VAL A 161 -14.65 -5.28 4.44
C VAL A 161 -14.49 -5.63 5.92
N VAL A 162 -14.16 -4.65 6.77
CA VAL A 162 -14.05 -4.84 8.23
C VAL A 162 -15.39 -5.24 8.83
N GLU A 163 -16.49 -4.57 8.47
CA GLU A 163 -17.84 -4.90 8.94
C GLU A 163 -18.24 -6.34 8.60
N LEU A 164 -17.99 -6.79 7.36
CA LEU A 164 -18.31 -8.16 6.93
C LEU A 164 -17.47 -9.21 7.66
N LEU A 165 -16.19 -8.93 7.93
CA LEU A 165 -15.33 -9.80 8.74
C LEU A 165 -15.83 -9.87 10.20
N LEU A 166 -16.14 -8.74 10.82
CA LEU A 166 -16.69 -8.69 12.17
C LEU A 166 -18.03 -9.43 12.26
N LYS A 167 -18.91 -9.26 11.27
CA LYS A 167 -20.18 -9.97 11.19
C LYS A 167 -19.97 -11.49 11.11
N SER A 168 -19.13 -11.96 10.18
CA SER A 168 -18.81 -13.39 10.02
C SER A 168 -18.21 -14.00 11.30
N ILE A 169 -17.42 -13.24 12.06
CA ILE A 169 -16.89 -13.66 13.36
C ILE A 169 -18.02 -13.69 14.41
N SER A 170 -18.86 -12.66 14.50
CA SER A 170 -19.96 -12.61 15.48
C SER A 170 -20.96 -13.76 15.30
N GLU A 171 -21.27 -14.14 14.06
CA GLU A 171 -22.11 -15.31 13.72
C GLU A 171 -21.45 -16.64 14.14
N GLN A 172 -20.13 -16.75 13.98
CA GLN A 172 -19.36 -17.93 14.42
C GLN A 172 -19.32 -18.07 15.96
N TYR A 173 -19.28 -16.96 16.70
CA TYR A 173 -19.09 -16.95 18.17
C TYR A 173 -20.35 -16.64 18.98
N HIS A 174 -21.53 -16.46 18.35
CA HIS A 174 -22.82 -16.18 19.02
C HIS A 174 -22.76 -15.00 20.02
N VAL A 175 -21.99 -13.96 19.70
CA VAL A 175 -21.92 -12.74 20.53
C VAL A 175 -23.12 -11.85 20.19
N PRO A 176 -24.06 -11.59 21.12
CA PRO A 176 -25.17 -10.69 20.83
C PRO A 176 -24.64 -9.26 20.66
N LEU A 177 -24.87 -8.68 19.47
CA LEU A 177 -24.75 -7.24 19.30
C LEU A 177 -26.00 -6.62 19.92
N ASP A 178 -25.82 -6.12 21.14
CA ASP A 178 -26.87 -5.59 21.99
C ASP A 178 -27.41 -4.26 21.40
N ASP A 179 -28.42 -4.36 20.53
CA ASP A 179 -29.20 -3.22 20.01
C ASP A 179 -29.99 -2.56 21.16
N ARG A 180 -29.30 -1.82 22.03
CA ARG A 180 -29.91 -1.01 23.09
C ARG A 180 -30.58 0.24 22.50
N LYS A 181 -31.69 0.02 21.79
CA LYS A 181 -32.82 0.94 21.79
C LYS A 181 -33.47 0.90 23.18
N ALA A 182 -32.93 1.68 24.11
CA ALA A 182 -33.65 2.03 25.32
C ALA A 182 -34.73 3.07 24.94
N GLU A 183 -35.94 2.59 24.68
CA GLU A 183 -37.14 3.41 24.69
C GLU A 183 -37.31 4.02 26.10
N ASN A 184 -37.15 5.33 26.23
CA ASN A 184 -37.62 6.04 27.43
C ASN A 184 -39.01 6.61 27.15
N SER A 185 -40.03 5.78 27.38
CA SER A 185 -41.41 6.25 27.56
C SER A 185 -41.63 6.78 28.98
N ASN A 186 -42.25 7.96 29.06
CA ASN A 186 -43.02 8.53 30.16
C ASN A 186 -42.47 8.50 31.61
N GLY A 187 -42.22 9.71 32.11
CA GLY A 187 -42.58 10.13 33.48
C GLY A 187 -43.46 11.37 33.40
#